data_AF-A0A8H6HER4-F1
#
_entry.id   AF-A0A8H6HER4-F1
#
_cell.length_a   1.000
_cell.length_b   1.000
_cell.length_c   1.000
_cell.angle_alpha   90.00
_cell.angle_beta   90.00
_cell.angle_gamma   90.00
#
_symmetry.space_group_name_H-M   'P 1'
#
loop_
_entity.id
_entity.type
_entity.pdbx_description
1 polymer ?
#
loop_
_entity_poly.entity_id
_entity_poly.type
_entity_poly.pdbx_seq_one_letter_code
_entity_poly.pdbx_strand_id
1 'polypeptide(L)'
;MEQQNVSPITDDGSRSSGFYLTGIVVERTDGVGEHMPLLNLGELWVFGLPSFPQGISFKLAKASPGRWKMEGGVEVPPKVDTFDFVVKSDDGEALGSLLRTPEMAHECGKSSR
;
A
#
# COMPACT_ATOMS: atom_id res chain seq x y z
N MET A 1 -53.73 -20.65 8.52
CA MET A 1 -52.33 -20.68 8.95
C MET A 1 -51.53 -21.26 7.80
N GLU A 2 -50.93 -20.41 6.98
CA GLU A 2 -50.02 -20.85 5.92
C GLU A 2 -48.75 -20.00 6.06
N GLN A 3 -47.70 -20.65 6.56
CA GLN A 3 -46.38 -20.08 6.71
C GLN A 3 -45.68 -20.19 5.35
N GLN A 4 -45.51 -19.05 4.65
CA GLN A 4 -44.55 -18.98 3.56
C GLN A 4 -43.20 -18.54 4.12
N ASN A 5 -42.39 -19.56 4.39
CA ASN A 5 -40.97 -19.46 4.73
C ASN A 5 -40.20 -19.01 3.48
N VAL A 6 -40.06 -17.69 3.29
CA VAL A 6 -39.10 -17.12 2.35
C VAL A 6 -37.77 -16.96 3.07
N SER A 7 -36.85 -17.89 2.81
CA SER A 7 -35.47 -17.79 3.28
C SER A 7 -34.86 -16.48 2.76
N PRO A 8 -34.17 -15.69 3.59
CA PRO A 8 -33.38 -14.58 3.07
C PRO A 8 -32.30 -15.17 2.15
N ILE A 9 -32.31 -14.76 0.89
CA ILE A 9 -31.14 -14.90 0.02
C ILE A 9 -30.08 -14.01 0.67
N THR A 10 -29.20 -14.61 1.46
CA THR A 10 -27.99 -13.94 1.90
C THR A 10 -27.14 -13.72 0.66
N ASP A 11 -27.14 -12.49 0.18
CA ASP A 11 -26.11 -11.95 -0.71
C ASP A 11 -24.75 -12.10 0.00
N ASP A 12 -24.12 -13.28 -0.14
CA ASP A 12 -22.73 -13.55 0.24
C ASP A 12 -21.78 -13.17 -0.91
N GLY A 13 -22.12 -12.09 -1.63
CA GLY A 13 -21.47 -11.70 -2.89
C GLY A 13 -20.31 -10.73 -2.74
N SER A 14 -20.01 -10.26 -1.53
CA SER A 14 -18.83 -9.43 -1.30
C SER A 14 -18.19 -9.85 0.02
N ARG A 15 -17.51 -11.00 -0.01
CA ARG A 15 -16.39 -11.23 0.90
C ARG A 15 -15.53 -10.00 0.81
N SER A 16 -15.65 -9.15 1.82
CA SER A 16 -14.78 -8.01 2.03
C SER A 16 -13.42 -8.63 2.39
N SER A 17 -12.74 -9.16 1.38
CA SER A 17 -11.45 -9.80 1.56
C SER A 17 -10.45 -8.68 1.67
N GLY A 18 -9.79 -8.58 2.82
CA GLY A 18 -8.60 -7.74 2.91
C GLY A 18 -7.62 -8.13 1.81
N PHE A 19 -6.74 -7.20 1.43
CA PHE A 19 -5.67 -7.45 0.47
C PHE A 19 -4.33 -7.27 1.16
N TYR A 20 -3.32 -7.98 0.67
CA TYR A 20 -1.97 -7.87 1.21
C TYR A 20 -1.18 -6.86 0.39
N LEU A 21 -0.74 -5.80 1.04
CA LEU A 21 0.11 -4.78 0.46
C LEU A 21 1.56 -5.25 0.59
N THR A 22 2.18 -5.60 -0.53
CA THR A 22 3.58 -6.04 -0.59
C THR A 22 4.22 -5.61 -1.89
N GLY A 23 5.55 -5.68 -1.97
CA GLY A 23 6.29 -5.42 -3.19
C GLY A 23 6.26 -3.96 -3.63
N ILE A 24 5.99 -3.02 -2.73
CA ILE A 24 6.06 -1.59 -3.03
C ILE A 24 7.48 -1.23 -3.42
N VAL A 25 7.60 -0.48 -4.50
CA VAL A 25 8.85 0.07 -5.00
C VAL A 25 8.75 1.59 -4.93
N VAL A 26 9.77 2.22 -4.35
CA VAL A 26 9.96 3.66 -4.36
C VAL A 26 11.04 3.97 -5.39
N GLU A 27 10.71 4.79 -6.37
CA GLU A 27 11.61 5.21 -7.44
C GLU A 27 11.83 6.71 -7.36
N ARG A 28 13.08 7.10 -7.50
CA ARG A 28 13.49 8.49 -7.63
C ARG A 28 13.15 8.96 -9.05
N THR A 29 12.34 10.01 -9.16
CA THR A 29 11.88 10.54 -10.46
C THR A 29 12.74 11.69 -10.98
N ASP A 30 13.52 12.35 -10.12
CA ASP A 30 14.50 13.32 -10.55
C ASP A 30 15.71 12.60 -11.19
N GLY A 31 16.12 13.08 -12.36
CA GLY A 31 17.05 12.37 -13.26
C GLY A 31 18.31 11.87 -12.55
N VAL A 32 18.69 10.63 -12.82
CA VAL A 32 19.83 9.96 -12.19
C VAL A 32 21.15 10.47 -12.80
N GLY A 33 21.53 11.71 -12.47
CA GLY A 33 22.79 12.33 -12.90
C GLY A 33 23.94 12.05 -11.91
N GLU A 34 25.17 12.03 -12.41
CA GLU A 34 26.40 11.73 -11.63
C GLU A 34 26.69 12.71 -10.47
N HIS A 35 25.99 13.85 -10.43
CA HIS A 35 26.10 14.89 -9.39
C HIS A 35 24.91 14.98 -8.44
N MET A 36 24.00 14.01 -8.48
CA MET A 36 22.84 14.02 -7.58
C MET A 36 23.25 13.58 -6.17
N PRO A 37 22.70 14.23 -5.12
CA PRO A 37 22.94 13.78 -3.75
C PRO A 37 22.47 12.33 -3.60
N LEU A 38 23.29 11.52 -2.93
CA LEU A 38 22.96 10.15 -2.56
C LEU A 38 21.78 10.20 -1.57
N LEU A 39 20.56 10.06 -2.08
CA LEU A 39 19.40 9.80 -1.25
C LEU A 39 19.54 8.39 -0.69
N ASN A 40 19.53 8.26 0.63
CA ASN A 40 19.43 6.98 1.31
C ASN A 40 18.06 6.90 1.97
N LEU A 41 17.14 6.18 1.34
CA LEU A 41 15.84 5.88 1.92
C LEU A 41 16.01 4.75 2.93
N GLY A 42 15.45 4.93 4.12
CA GLY A 42 15.50 3.95 5.21
C GLY A 42 14.17 3.21 5.37
N GLU A 43 13.06 3.97 5.35
CA GLU A 43 11.75 3.43 5.73
C GLU A 43 10.60 3.95 4.85
N LEU A 44 9.60 3.09 4.67
CA LEU A 44 8.28 3.43 4.16
C LEU A 44 7.28 3.31 5.30
N TRP A 45 6.61 4.40 5.64
CA TRP A 45 5.56 4.45 6.63
C TRP A 45 4.19 4.35 5.95
N VAL A 46 3.30 3.54 6.52
CA VAL A 46 1.92 3.36 6.05
C VAL A 46 0.98 3.78 7.16
N PHE A 47 0.13 4.76 6.89
CA PHE A 47 -0.88 5.29 7.82
C PHE A 47 -2.30 4.98 7.34
N GLY A 48 -3.27 5.04 8.25
CA GLY A 48 -4.69 4.80 7.94
C GLY A 48 -5.14 3.35 8.11
N LEU A 49 -4.26 2.46 8.59
CA LEU A 49 -4.64 1.10 8.94
C LEU A 49 -5.24 1.06 10.36
N PRO A 50 -6.43 0.47 10.57
CA PRO A 50 -7.08 0.45 11.88
C PRO A 50 -6.27 -0.35 12.92
N SER A 51 -5.54 -1.38 12.48
CA SER A 51 -4.63 -2.16 13.33
C SER A 51 -3.39 -1.37 13.76
N PHE A 52 -3.05 -0.30 13.03
CA PHE A 52 -1.86 0.52 13.26
C PHE A 52 -2.25 2.01 13.24
N PRO A 53 -2.95 2.51 14.27
CA PRO A 53 -3.47 3.87 14.27
C PRO A 53 -2.38 4.95 14.24
N GLN A 54 -1.16 4.62 14.70
CA GLN A 54 0.03 5.50 14.63
C GLN A 54 0.85 5.30 13.35
N GLY A 55 0.38 4.45 12.43
CA GLY A 55 1.12 3.97 11.28
C GLY A 55 2.05 2.80 11.61
N ILE A 56 2.54 2.16 10.55
CA ILE A 56 3.51 1.08 10.59
C ILE A 56 4.65 1.38 9.61
N SER A 57 5.90 1.15 10.02
CA SER A 57 7.06 1.33 9.17
C SER A 57 7.56 0.00 8.60
N PHE A 58 8.09 0.07 7.38
CA PHE A 58 8.74 -1.03 6.69
C PHE A 58 10.10 -0.57 6.20
N LYS A 59 11.10 -1.43 6.35
CA LYS A 59 12.44 -1.16 5.84
C LYS A 59 12.42 -1.10 4.31
N LEU A 60 13.19 -0.17 3.76
CA LEU A 60 13.41 -0.02 2.33
C LEU A 60 14.79 -0.56 1.98
N ALA A 61 14.84 -1.71 1.30
CA ALA A 61 16.08 -2.25 0.77
C ALA A 61 16.41 -1.58 -0.57
N LYS A 62 17.65 -1.10 -0.72
CA LYS A 62 18.14 -0.54 -1.99
C LYS A 62 18.22 -1.65 -3.04
N ALA A 63 17.40 -1.55 -4.09
CA ALA A 63 17.34 -2.54 -5.17
C ALA A 63 18.28 -2.17 -6.31
N SER A 64 18.34 -0.89 -6.67
CA SER A 64 19.27 -0.33 -7.66
C SER A 64 19.49 1.16 -7.39
N PRO A 65 20.42 1.85 -8.09
CA PRO A 65 20.54 3.30 -7.98
C PRO A 65 19.18 3.97 -8.24
N GLY A 66 18.74 4.83 -7.31
CA GLY A 66 17.45 5.51 -7.41
C GLY A 66 16.21 4.65 -7.18
N ARG A 67 16.35 3.39 -6.74
CA ARG A 67 15.22 2.48 -6.54
C ARG A 67 15.34 1.68 -5.25
N TRP A 68 14.28 1.69 -4.45
CA TRP A 68 14.17 0.96 -3.20
C TRP A 68 12.93 0.11 -3.19
N LYS A 69 13.01 -1.04 -2.52
CA LYS A 69 11.90 -1.98 -2.38
C LYS A 69 11.57 -2.15 -0.91
N MET A 70 10.29 -2.08 -0.59
CA MET A 70 9.75 -2.42 0.72
C MET A 70 10.04 -3.88 1.05
N GLU A 71 10.60 -4.13 2.22
CA GLU A 71 10.76 -5.46 2.77
C GLU A 71 9.51 -5.85 3.58
N GLY A 72 8.90 -6.97 3.20
CA GLY A 72 7.72 -7.52 3.86
C GLY A 72 6.39 -7.09 3.22
N GLY A 73 5.36 -7.00 4.06
CA GLY A 73 4.03 -6.64 3.64
C GLY A 73 3.09 -6.46 4.83
N VAL A 74 1.90 -5.94 4.55
CA VAL A 74 0.87 -5.72 5.55
C VAL A 74 -0.50 -6.05 5.00
N GLU A 75 -1.32 -6.68 5.83
CA GLU A 75 -2.72 -6.91 5.50
C GLU A 75 -3.48 -5.59 5.65
N VAL A 76 -4.12 -5.17 4.57
CA VAL A 76 -5.05 -4.06 4.57
C VAL A 76 -6.45 -4.65 4.75
N PRO A 77 -7.10 -4.39 5.90
CA PRO A 77 -8.42 -4.94 6.15
C PRO A 77 -9.44 -4.38 5.17
N PRO A 78 -10.53 -5.12 4.92
CA PRO A 78 -11.65 -4.57 4.18
C PRO A 78 -12.19 -3.31 4.87
N LYS A 79 -12.63 -2.32 4.09
CA LYS A 79 -13.18 -1.03 4.57
C LYS A 79 -12.15 0.02 5.01
N VAL A 80 -10.88 -0.11 4.59
CA VAL A 80 -9.96 1.04 4.60
C VAL A 80 -10.21 1.82 3.31
N ASP A 81 -10.73 3.04 3.38
CA ASP A 81 -11.00 3.87 2.20
C ASP A 81 -9.75 4.59 1.67
N THR A 82 -8.81 4.91 2.55
CA THR A 82 -7.58 5.63 2.21
C THR A 82 -6.46 5.24 3.14
N PHE A 83 -5.24 5.13 2.60
CA PHE A 83 -4.01 5.02 3.38
C PHE A 83 -2.96 5.94 2.76
N ASP A 84 -2.09 6.47 3.62
CA ASP A 84 -1.03 7.39 3.24
C ASP A 84 0.33 6.71 3.38
N PHE A 85 1.18 6.93 2.39
CA PHE A 85 2.56 6.49 2.39
C PHE A 85 3.47 7.67 2.67
N VAL A 86 4.34 7.55 3.66
CA VAL A 86 5.41 8.54 3.89
C VAL A 86 6.75 7.85 3.75
N VAL A 87 7.57 8.34 2.82
CA VAL A 87 8.94 7.85 2.63
C VAL A 87 9.86 8.65 3.53
N LYS A 88 10.72 7.97 4.28
CA LYS A 88 11.73 8.59 5.14
C LYS A 88 13.15 8.20 4.75
N SER A 89 14.08 9.14 4.94
CA SER A 89 15.51 8.88 4.88
C SER A 89 15.97 8.02 6.05
N ASP A 90 17.20 7.53 6.00
CA ASP A 90 17.85 6.84 7.13
C ASP A 90 17.96 7.72 8.40
N ASP A 91 18.02 9.05 8.22
CA ASP A 91 18.01 10.04 9.31
C ASP A 91 16.60 10.28 9.90
N GLY A 92 15.57 9.69 9.30
CA GLY A 92 14.18 9.84 9.73
C GLY A 92 13.47 11.07 9.17
N GLU A 93 14.11 11.83 8.28
CA GLU A 93 13.49 12.96 7.59
C GLU A 93 12.46 12.47 6.56
N ALA A 94 11.28 13.08 6.55
CA ALA A 94 10.24 12.78 5.55
C ALA A 94 10.63 13.41 4.20
N LEU A 95 10.78 12.56 3.18
CA LEU A 95 11.21 12.95 1.84
C LEU A 95 10.04 13.07 0.84
N GLY A 96 8.89 12.51 1.17
CA GLY A 96 7.67 12.64 0.37
C GLY A 96 6.51 11.83 0.93
N SER A 97 5.30 12.16 0.48
CA SER A 97 4.10 11.40 0.80
C SER A 97 3.24 11.10 -0.43
N LEU A 98 2.52 9.99 -0.38
CA LEU A 98 1.59 9.56 -1.41
C LEU A 98 0.32 9.00 -0.75
N LEU A 99 -0.80 9.69 -0.97
CA LEU A 99 -2.11 9.19 -0.60
C LEU A 99 -2.60 8.18 -1.65
N ARG A 100 -3.01 6.98 -1.22
CA ARG A 100 -3.66 5.99 -2.09
C ARG A 100 -5.06 5.65 -1.60
N THR A 101 -5.95 5.43 -2.57
CA THR A 101 -7.22 4.73 -2.39
C THR A 101 -7.07 3.26 -2.82
N PRO A 102 -7.73 2.30 -2.14
CA PRO A 102 -7.67 0.87 -2.48
C PRO A 102 -8.23 0.56 -3.86
N GLU A 103 -9.16 1.37 -4.36
CA GLU A 103 -9.79 1.19 -5.68
C GLU A 103 -8.76 1.19 -6.82
N MET A 104 -7.66 1.94 -6.66
CA MET A 104 -6.56 1.99 -7.65
C MET A 104 -5.62 0.78 -7.62
N ALA A 105 -5.72 -0.12 -6.64
CA ALA A 105 -4.87 -1.31 -6.57
C ALA A 105 -5.35 -2.47 -7.47
N HIS A 106 -6.58 -2.39 -8.00
CA HIS A 106 -7.21 -3.44 -8.82
C HIS A 106 -6.89 -3.38 -10.32
N GLU A 107 -6.18 -2.36 -10.81
CA GLU A 107 -5.92 -2.19 -12.25
C GLU A 107 -4.51 -2.65 -12.69
N CYS A 108 -4.07 -3.83 -12.25
CA CYS A 108 -2.95 -4.52 -12.88
C CYS A 108 -3.35 -5.97 -13.20
N GLY A 109 -4.31 -6.10 -14.11
CA GLY A 109 -4.89 -7.42 -14.37
C GLY A 109 -5.88 -7.53 -15.52
N LYS A 110 -5.78 -6.69 -16.56
CA LYS A 110 -6.44 -6.97 -17.85
C LYS A 110 -5.55 -6.54 -19.01
N SER A 111 -4.44 -7.27 -19.20
CA SER A 111 -3.91 -7.41 -20.56
C SER A 111 -4.95 -8.19 -21.36
N SER A 112 -5.75 -7.47 -22.14
CA SER A 112 -6.69 -8.07 -23.08
C SER A 112 -5.90 -8.66 -24.24
N ARG A 113 -6.40 -9.81 -24.69
CA ARG A 113 -5.93 -10.67 -25.78
C ARG A 113 -5.41 -9.94 -27.01
#